data_AF-A0A979FYG3-F1
#
_entry.id   AF-A0A979FYG3-F1
#
_cell.length_a   1.000
_cell.length_b   1.000
_cell.length_c   1.000
_cell.angle_alpha   90.00
_cell.angle_beta   90.00
_cell.angle_gamma   90.00
#
_symmetry.space_group_name_H-M   'P 1'
#
loop_
_entity.id
_entity.type
_entity.pdbx_description
1 polymer ?
#
loop_
_entity_poly.entity_id
_entity_poly.type
_entity_poly.pdbx_seq_one_letter_code
_entity_poly.pdbx_strand_id
1 'polypeptide(L)'
;MKNVSDFLFSHVYFGTNELLRLRAGRLQNTILKNMRLKSSSGGLGPSLALFSGDDETVAAQLKTLGIDALTQPPYAAALVYELHRRDNGTYFVKVFYHTDESMTSDPAFISNILCPPTGECDLEEWFSFAHTWAVPDADFPDVCVSKPERILRTVIMWFWDLLPMTCLCAVFLLTVFYRVSEFRCGKYAQMEE
;
A
#
# COMPACT_ATOMS: atom_id res chain seq x y z
N MET A 1 -2.70 -21.99 -3.42
CA MET A 1 -2.53 -20.59 -3.89
C MET A 1 -2.56 -19.55 -2.77
N LYS A 2 -3.02 -19.87 -1.54
CA LYS A 2 -3.03 -18.93 -0.40
C LYS A 2 -1.68 -18.23 -0.18
N ASN A 3 -0.58 -18.98 -0.18
CA ASN A 3 0.77 -18.43 -0.02
C ASN A 3 1.17 -17.37 -1.06
N VAL A 4 0.61 -17.41 -2.28
CA VAL A 4 0.88 -16.37 -3.30
C VAL A 4 0.06 -15.13 -3.02
N SER A 5 -1.22 -15.29 -2.67
CA SER A 5 -2.09 -14.18 -2.26
C SER A 5 -1.50 -13.44 -1.06
N ASP A 6 -1.15 -14.20 -0.02
CA ASP A 6 -0.51 -13.74 1.21
C ASP A 6 0.79 -12.96 0.94
N PHE A 7 1.63 -13.46 0.01
CA PHE A 7 2.83 -12.76 -0.43
C PHE A 7 2.50 -11.42 -1.13
N LEU A 8 1.51 -11.42 -2.03
CA LEU A 8 1.09 -10.21 -2.74
C LEU A 8 0.58 -9.13 -1.76
N PHE A 9 -0.25 -9.50 -0.79
CA PHE A 9 -0.73 -8.60 0.24
C PHE A 9 0.43 -8.00 1.04
N SER A 10 1.32 -8.84 1.56
CA SER A 10 2.41 -8.38 2.42
C SER A 10 3.45 -7.51 1.67
N HIS A 11 3.86 -7.92 0.47
CA HIS A 11 5.02 -7.34 -0.22
C HIS A 11 4.68 -6.43 -1.41
N VAL A 12 3.61 -6.72 -2.15
CA VAL A 12 3.26 -5.97 -3.37
C VAL A 12 2.26 -4.87 -3.07
N TYR A 13 1.20 -5.19 -2.33
CA TYR A 13 0.12 -4.25 -2.03
C TYR A 13 0.42 -3.33 -0.88
N PHE A 14 1.15 -3.81 0.14
CA PHE A 14 1.46 -3.03 1.34
C PHE A 14 2.94 -3.08 1.72
N GLY A 15 3.83 -3.28 0.73
CA GLY A 15 5.26 -3.48 0.97
C GLY A 15 6.02 -2.26 1.48
N THR A 16 5.45 -1.06 1.39
CA THR A 16 6.05 0.18 1.90
C THR A 16 5.04 0.97 2.73
N ASN A 17 5.53 1.74 3.70
CA ASN A 17 4.68 2.61 4.53
C ASN A 17 3.95 3.67 3.70
N GLU A 18 4.58 4.18 2.64
CA GLU A 18 3.93 5.13 1.72
C GLU A 18 2.75 4.47 1.00
N LEU A 19 2.95 3.28 0.44
CA LEU A 19 1.87 2.56 -0.24
C LEU A 19 0.74 2.18 0.71
N LEU A 20 1.06 1.72 1.93
CA LEU A 20 0.08 1.44 2.97
C LEU A 20 -0.72 2.70 3.34
N ARG A 21 -0.04 3.83 3.56
CA ARG A 21 -0.66 5.12 3.86
C ARG A 21 -1.58 5.58 2.72
N LEU A 22 -1.18 5.43 1.46
CA LEU A 22 -2.01 5.81 0.32
C LEU A 22 -3.24 4.92 0.15
N ARG A 23 -3.13 3.61 0.45
CA ARG A 23 -4.26 2.67 0.34
C ARG A 23 -5.24 2.75 1.52
N ALA A 24 -4.74 2.76 2.75
CA ALA A 24 -5.58 2.77 3.96
C ALA A 24 -5.99 4.18 4.40
N GLY A 25 -5.19 5.20 4.07
CA GLY A 25 -5.22 6.48 4.77
C GLY A 25 -6.48 7.30 4.59
N ARG A 26 -7.18 7.19 3.46
CA ARG A 26 -8.43 7.92 3.23
C ARG A 26 -9.57 7.38 4.10
N LEU A 27 -9.69 6.05 4.20
CA LEU A 27 -10.66 5.42 5.09
C LEU A 27 -10.28 5.66 6.57
N GLN A 28 -9.00 5.56 6.89
CA GLN A 28 -8.49 5.88 8.24
C GLN A 28 -8.87 7.31 8.65
N ASN A 29 -8.64 8.30 7.78
CA ASN A 29 -9.01 9.69 8.01
C ASN A 29 -10.52 9.84 8.28
N THR A 30 -11.35 9.13 7.52
CA THR A 30 -12.82 9.15 7.68
C THR A 30 -13.24 8.59 9.05
N ILE A 31 -12.66 7.47 9.47
CA ILE A 31 -12.92 6.86 10.78
C ILE A 31 -12.56 7.83 11.90
N LEU A 32 -11.37 8.44 11.85
CA LEU A 32 -10.93 9.39 12.88
C LEU A 32 -11.81 10.64 12.93
N LYS A 33 -12.20 11.17 11.78
CA LYS A 33 -13.14 12.30 11.70
C LYS A 33 -14.49 11.97 12.31
N ASN A 34 -15.04 10.80 12.03
CA ASN A 34 -16.31 10.36 12.61
C ASN A 34 -16.22 10.23 14.14
N MET A 35 -15.16 9.60 14.65
CA MET A 35 -14.93 9.50 16.10
C MET A 35 -14.79 10.87 16.76
N ARG A 36 -14.03 11.78 16.14
CA ARG A 36 -13.81 13.13 16.68
C ARG A 36 -15.09 13.96 16.71
N LEU A 37 -15.89 13.90 15.65
CA LEU A 37 -17.19 14.58 15.61
C LEU A 37 -18.15 14.02 16.66
N LYS A 38 -18.14 12.69 16.87
CA LYS A 38 -18.99 12.02 17.86
C LYS A 38 -18.57 12.36 19.29
N SER A 39 -17.26 12.39 19.59
CA SER A 39 -16.76 12.74 20.92
C SER A 39 -16.96 14.23 21.23
N SER A 40 -16.71 15.13 20.27
CA SER A 40 -16.85 16.58 20.49
C SER A 40 -18.30 17.05 20.61
N SER A 41 -19.25 16.31 20.03
CA SER A 41 -20.68 16.64 20.07
C SER A 41 -21.41 16.04 21.29
N GLY A 42 -20.69 15.43 22.23
CA GLY A 42 -21.29 14.78 23.39
C GLY A 42 -22.10 13.52 23.03
N GLY A 43 -21.83 12.91 21.87
CA GLY A 43 -22.52 11.71 21.39
C GLY A 43 -23.69 11.97 20.43
N LEU A 44 -23.93 13.21 19.99
CA LEU A 44 -24.94 13.51 18.98
C LEU A 44 -24.51 13.00 17.58
N GLY A 45 -25.48 12.76 16.69
CA GLY A 45 -25.24 12.25 15.33
C GLY A 45 -25.29 10.72 15.20
N PRO A 46 -24.85 10.16 14.05
CA PRO A 46 -24.97 8.73 13.76
C PRO A 46 -24.31 7.85 14.82
N SER A 47 -24.94 6.72 15.15
CA SER A 47 -24.39 5.71 16.07
C SER A 47 -23.55 4.65 15.35
N LEU A 48 -23.76 4.48 14.05
CA LEU A 48 -23.09 3.48 13.23
C LEU A 48 -22.69 4.09 11.87
N ALA A 49 -21.47 3.81 11.44
CA ALA A 49 -21.00 4.03 10.08
C ALA A 49 -20.51 2.70 9.53
N LEU A 50 -21.14 2.22 8.45
CA LEU A 50 -20.79 0.96 7.80
C LEU A 50 -20.08 1.24 6.49
N PHE A 51 -18.92 0.63 6.31
CA PHE A 51 -18.13 0.70 5.09
C PHE A 51 -18.07 -0.69 4.46
N SER A 52 -18.62 -0.84 3.26
CA SER A 52 -18.40 -2.03 2.44
C SER A 52 -17.15 -1.83 1.61
N GLY A 53 -16.26 -2.81 1.63
CA GLY A 53 -15.03 -2.82 0.86
C GLY A 53 -14.58 -4.26 0.63
N ASP A 54 -13.43 -4.39 -0.02
CA ASP A 54 -12.83 -5.69 -0.34
C ASP A 54 -11.87 -6.16 0.75
N ASP A 55 -11.40 -7.39 0.62
CA ASP A 55 -10.35 -7.99 1.46
C ASP A 55 -9.08 -7.12 1.55
N GLU A 56 -8.67 -6.48 0.46
CA GLU A 56 -7.58 -5.50 0.44
C GLU A 56 -7.84 -4.31 1.38
N THR A 57 -9.10 -3.89 1.53
CA THR A 57 -9.48 -2.78 2.42
C THR A 57 -9.28 -3.19 3.87
N VAL A 58 -9.78 -4.37 4.24
CA VAL A 58 -9.65 -4.91 5.61
C VAL A 58 -8.19 -5.19 5.94
N ALA A 59 -7.44 -5.81 5.02
CA ALA A 59 -6.03 -6.10 5.21
C ALA A 59 -5.17 -4.83 5.36
N ALA A 60 -5.45 -3.79 4.55
CA ALA A 60 -4.75 -2.52 4.67
C ALA A 60 -4.97 -1.90 6.06
N GLN A 61 -6.22 -1.89 6.56
CA GLN A 61 -6.52 -1.39 7.90
C GLN A 61 -5.92 -2.24 9.01
N LEU A 62 -5.92 -3.57 8.90
CA LEU A 62 -5.23 -4.43 9.88
C LEU A 62 -3.73 -4.11 9.94
N LYS A 63 -3.11 -3.89 8.78
CA LYS A 63 -1.69 -3.56 8.69
C LYS A 63 -1.36 -2.18 9.25
N THR A 64 -2.25 -1.19 9.14
CA THR A 64 -2.06 0.10 9.84
C THR A 64 -2.09 -0.07 11.36
N LEU A 65 -2.74 -1.11 11.89
CA LEU A 65 -2.76 -1.45 13.32
C LEU A 65 -1.55 -2.31 13.76
N GLY A 66 -0.54 -2.47 12.90
CA GLY A 66 0.63 -3.29 13.18
C GLY A 66 0.33 -4.78 13.30
N ILE A 67 -0.86 -5.21 12.88
CA ILE A 67 -1.21 -6.62 12.78
C ILE A 67 -0.70 -7.07 11.43
N ASP A 68 0.28 -7.96 11.44
CA ASP A 68 0.85 -8.48 10.22
C ASP A 68 -0.22 -9.30 9.50
N ALA A 69 -0.90 -8.65 8.55
CA ALA A 69 -1.89 -9.25 7.65
C ALA A 69 -1.17 -10.12 6.61
N LEU A 70 -0.39 -11.10 7.10
CA LEU A 70 0.25 -12.11 6.28
C LEU A 70 -0.77 -13.03 5.64
N THR A 71 -2.02 -13.03 6.10
CA THR A 71 -3.11 -13.81 5.53
C THR A 71 -4.20 -12.93 4.97
N GLN A 72 -4.63 -13.23 3.75
CA GLN A 72 -5.82 -12.65 3.14
C GLN A 72 -7.03 -12.76 4.08
N PRO A 73 -7.77 -11.67 4.36
CA PRO A 73 -8.98 -11.73 5.15
C PRO A 73 -10.00 -12.73 4.58
N PRO A 74 -10.65 -13.55 5.42
CA PRO A 74 -11.67 -14.49 4.96
C PRO A 74 -12.93 -13.77 4.48
N TYR A 75 -13.87 -14.52 3.89
CA TYR A 75 -15.16 -13.95 3.49
C TYR A 75 -15.91 -13.39 4.71
N ALA A 76 -16.61 -12.28 4.50
CA ALA A 76 -17.35 -11.56 5.54
C ALA A 76 -16.48 -11.08 6.73
N ALA A 77 -15.16 -10.94 6.54
CA ALA A 77 -14.28 -10.40 7.57
C ALA A 77 -14.65 -8.95 7.96
N ALA A 78 -14.91 -8.77 9.26
CA ALA A 78 -15.26 -7.55 9.98
C ALA A 78 -14.08 -6.82 10.67
N LEU A 79 -13.78 -5.56 10.36
CA LEU A 79 -12.99 -4.72 11.29
C LEU A 79 -13.92 -3.67 11.93
N VAL A 80 -14.07 -3.75 13.24
CA VAL A 80 -15.03 -2.94 14.00
C VAL A 80 -14.27 -2.03 14.96
N TYR A 81 -14.57 -0.74 14.89
CA TYR A 81 -14.05 0.25 15.82
C TYR A 81 -15.19 0.81 16.66
N GLU A 82 -15.08 0.69 17.97
CA GLU A 82 -16.08 1.19 18.91
C GLU A 82 -15.54 2.38 19.69
N LEU A 83 -16.29 3.48 19.72
CA LEU A 83 -16.00 4.65 20.53
C LEU A 83 -16.87 4.61 21.79
N HIS A 84 -16.23 4.59 22.95
CA HIS A 84 -16.87 4.53 24.25
C HIS A 84 -16.59 5.81 25.06
N ARG A 85 -17.52 6.15 25.96
CA ARG A 85 -17.37 7.26 26.91
C ARG A 85 -17.30 6.69 28.33
N ARG A 86 -16.27 7.06 29.09
CA ARG A 86 -16.13 6.74 30.52
C ARG A 86 -17.02 7.64 31.36
N ASP A 87 -17.27 7.22 32.61
CA ASP A 87 -18.05 8.00 33.57
C ASP A 87 -17.42 9.37 33.89
N ASN A 88 -16.09 9.47 33.83
CA ASN A 88 -15.35 10.71 34.01
C ASN A 88 -15.41 11.66 32.79
N GLY A 89 -16.16 11.31 31.74
CA GLY A 89 -16.32 12.10 30.51
C GLY A 89 -15.22 11.92 29.47
N THR A 90 -14.16 11.15 29.76
CA THR A 90 -13.12 10.81 28.77
C THR A 90 -13.61 9.74 27.80
N TYR A 91 -12.93 9.60 26.67
CA TYR A 91 -13.29 8.65 25.62
C TYR A 91 -12.19 7.62 25.39
N PHE A 92 -12.59 6.43 24.96
CA PHE A 92 -11.66 5.38 24.55
C PHE A 92 -12.18 4.60 23.35
N VAL A 93 -11.28 3.91 22.67
CA VAL A 93 -11.55 3.12 21.48
C VAL A 93 -11.28 1.64 21.77
N LYS A 94 -12.18 0.78 21.32
CA LYS A 94 -11.99 -0.67 21.24
C LYS A 94 -11.98 -1.09 19.76
N VAL A 95 -11.11 -2.04 19.41
CA VAL A 95 -10.98 -2.54 18.04
C VAL A 95 -11.15 -4.05 18.03
N PHE A 96 -12.00 -4.54 17.14
CA PHE A 96 -12.32 -5.96 17.02
C PHE A 96 -12.14 -6.42 15.58
N TYR A 97 -11.64 -7.65 15.42
CA TYR A 97 -11.51 -8.31 14.14
C TYR A 97 -12.33 -9.60 14.15
N HIS A 98 -13.28 -9.68 13.22
CA HIS A 98 -14.11 -10.85 13.02
C HIS A 98 -13.63 -11.60 11.78
N THR A 99 -13.35 -12.90 11.95
CA THR A 99 -12.83 -13.79 10.89
C THR A 99 -13.72 -14.98 10.62
N ASP A 100 -14.83 -15.13 11.36
CA ASP A 100 -15.64 -16.33 11.30
C ASP A 100 -16.68 -16.23 10.18
N GLU A 101 -16.44 -16.97 9.10
CA GLU A 101 -17.33 -17.03 7.94
C GLU A 101 -18.74 -17.52 8.30
N SER A 102 -18.89 -18.28 9.41
CA SER A 102 -20.18 -18.77 9.87
C SER A 102 -20.99 -17.74 10.66
N MET A 103 -20.37 -16.61 11.05
CA MET A 103 -20.93 -15.57 11.91
C MET A 103 -21.48 -16.12 13.24
N THR A 104 -20.93 -17.23 13.74
CA THR A 104 -21.40 -17.88 14.97
C THR A 104 -20.60 -17.50 16.21
N SER A 105 -19.42 -16.92 16.03
CA SER A 105 -18.54 -16.46 17.10
C SER A 105 -18.49 -14.95 17.23
N ASP A 106 -18.29 -14.48 18.47
CA ASP A 106 -18.06 -13.06 18.74
C ASP A 106 -16.76 -12.59 18.08
N PRO A 107 -16.70 -11.33 17.59
CA PRO A 107 -15.47 -10.74 17.06
C PRO A 107 -14.31 -10.83 18.06
N ALA A 108 -13.14 -11.24 17.58
CA ALA A 108 -11.96 -11.33 18.42
C ALA A 108 -11.46 -9.93 18.76
N PHE A 109 -11.18 -9.70 20.04
CA PHE A 109 -10.57 -8.45 20.48
C PHE A 109 -9.14 -8.35 19.94
N ILE A 110 -8.80 -7.20 19.36
CA ILE A 110 -7.43 -6.93 18.90
C ILE A 110 -6.64 -6.34 20.08
N SER A 111 -5.98 -7.19 20.86
CA SER A 111 -4.93 -6.76 21.78
C SER A 111 -3.62 -6.63 21.02
N ASN A 112 -3.41 -5.50 20.34
CA ASN A 112 -2.13 -5.21 19.70
C ASN A 112 -1.22 -4.40 20.63
N ILE A 113 0.03 -4.18 20.19
CA ILE A 113 1.04 -3.36 20.88
C ILE A 113 0.58 -1.91 21.16
N LEU A 114 -0.49 -1.46 20.51
CA LEU A 114 -0.89 -0.05 20.44
C LEU A 114 -2.00 0.31 21.43
N CYS A 115 -2.75 -0.67 21.91
CA CYS A 115 -3.69 -0.50 23.02
C CYS A 115 -3.18 -1.24 24.27
N PRO A 116 -3.52 -0.76 25.48
CA PRO A 116 -3.24 -1.51 26.69
C PRO A 116 -3.83 -2.93 26.62
N PRO A 117 -3.31 -3.90 27.38
CA PRO A 117 -3.84 -5.27 27.41
C PRO A 117 -5.33 -5.36 27.80
N THR A 118 -5.87 -4.31 28.45
CA THR A 118 -7.30 -4.17 28.78
C THR A 118 -8.17 -3.97 27.55
N GLY A 119 -7.55 -3.58 26.43
CA GLY A 119 -8.19 -3.30 25.16
C GLY A 119 -8.82 -1.92 25.02
N GLU A 120 -8.61 -1.06 26.02
CA GLU A 120 -9.16 0.29 26.04
C GLU A 120 -8.08 1.30 25.66
N CYS A 121 -8.03 1.66 24.37
CA CYS A 121 -7.14 2.71 23.89
C CYS A 121 -7.70 4.08 24.26
N ASP A 122 -6.95 4.93 24.98
CA ASP A 122 -7.40 6.31 25.17
C ASP A 122 -7.57 7.02 23.82
N LEU A 123 -8.61 7.87 23.69
CA LEU A 123 -8.94 8.47 22.41
C LEU A 123 -7.82 9.36 21.85
N GLU A 124 -7.10 10.09 22.71
CA GLU A 124 -6.02 10.96 22.24
C GLU A 124 -4.78 10.16 21.83
N GLU A 125 -4.47 9.09 22.55
CA GLU A 125 -3.42 8.14 22.17
C GLU A 125 -3.75 7.46 20.84
N TRP A 126 -5.01 7.02 20.67
CA TRP A 126 -5.52 6.47 19.42
C TRP A 126 -5.35 7.44 18.26
N PHE A 127 -5.71 8.71 18.45
CA PHE A 127 -5.49 9.74 17.43
C PHE A 127 -4.01 9.92 17.11
N SER A 128 -3.14 10.02 18.11
CA SER A 128 -1.71 10.20 17.87
C SER A 128 -1.11 9.11 16.98
N PHE A 129 -1.56 7.87 17.16
CA PHE A 129 -1.13 6.74 16.36
C PHE A 129 -1.77 6.75 14.97
N ALA A 130 -3.09 6.76 14.91
CA ALA A 130 -3.84 6.58 13.67
C ALA A 130 -3.66 7.74 12.68
N HIS A 131 -3.31 8.95 13.16
CA HIS A 131 -2.96 10.08 12.28
C HIS A 131 -1.69 9.82 11.45
N THR A 132 -0.81 8.92 11.87
CA THR A 132 0.40 8.54 11.10
C THR A 132 0.04 7.98 9.73
N TRP A 133 -1.04 7.20 9.69
CA TRP A 133 -1.52 6.50 8.50
C TRP A 133 -2.62 7.26 7.76
N ALA A 134 -3.28 8.22 8.41
CA ALA A 134 -4.33 9.01 7.81
C ALA A 134 -3.81 9.91 6.68
N VAL A 135 -4.59 10.02 5.61
CA VAL A 135 -4.39 10.99 4.53
C VAL A 135 -5.56 11.96 4.55
N PRO A 136 -5.36 13.24 4.90
CA PRO A 136 -6.40 14.24 4.88
C PRO A 136 -7.03 14.39 3.48
N ASP A 137 -8.33 14.69 3.44
CA ASP A 137 -9.07 14.84 2.17
C ASP A 137 -8.48 15.94 1.28
N ALA A 138 -7.92 16.99 1.89
CA ALA A 138 -7.27 18.11 1.19
C ALA A 138 -5.96 17.70 0.49
N ASP A 139 -5.23 16.75 1.08
CA ASP A 139 -3.92 16.30 0.58
C ASP A 139 -4.06 15.18 -0.46
N PHE A 140 -5.22 14.50 -0.49
CA PHE A 140 -5.46 13.34 -1.35
C PHE A 140 -5.24 13.60 -2.85
N PRO A 141 -5.70 14.73 -3.44
CA PRO A 141 -5.45 15.03 -4.85
C PRO A 141 -3.95 15.06 -5.16
N ASP A 142 -3.16 15.73 -4.33
CA ASP A 142 -1.73 15.95 -4.58
C ASP A 142 -0.92 14.65 -4.48
N VAL A 143 -1.26 13.77 -3.54
CA VAL A 143 -0.58 12.47 -3.40
C VAL A 143 -0.98 11.47 -4.48
N CYS A 144 -2.12 11.68 -5.16
CA CYS A 144 -2.55 10.85 -6.28
C CYS A 144 -1.96 11.29 -7.63
N VAL A 145 -1.35 12.48 -7.72
CA VAL A 145 -0.69 12.92 -8.97
C VAL A 145 0.70 12.29 -9.07
N SER A 146 0.98 11.67 -10.21
CA SER A 146 2.34 11.23 -10.53
C SER A 146 3.26 12.44 -10.68
N LYS A 147 4.32 12.51 -9.87
CA LYS A 147 5.25 13.63 -9.96
C LYS A 147 5.95 13.63 -11.33
N PRO A 148 5.91 14.74 -12.10
CA PRO A 148 6.46 14.79 -13.46
C PRO A 148 7.96 14.56 -13.50
N GLU A 149 8.68 14.94 -12.43
CA GLU A 149 10.10 14.66 -12.22
C GLU A 149 10.44 13.15 -12.24
N ARG A 150 9.52 12.29 -11.79
CA ARG A 150 9.70 10.84 -11.79
C ARG A 150 9.59 10.30 -13.21
N ILE A 151 8.63 10.81 -13.99
CA ILE A 151 8.46 10.47 -15.42
C ILE A 151 9.69 10.92 -16.19
N LEU A 152 10.14 12.17 -15.99
CA LEU A 152 11.32 12.72 -16.65
C LEU A 152 12.57 11.90 -16.32
N ARG A 153 12.79 11.54 -15.05
CA ARG A 153 13.93 10.71 -14.64
C ARG A 153 13.88 9.33 -15.27
N THR A 154 12.72 8.68 -15.29
CA THR A 154 12.54 7.39 -15.97
C THR A 154 12.88 7.54 -17.46
N VAL A 155 12.31 8.52 -18.16
CA VAL A 155 12.58 8.79 -19.57
C VAL A 155 14.07 9.04 -19.84
N ILE A 156 14.74 9.85 -19.01
CA ILE A 156 16.19 10.13 -19.13
C ILE A 156 17.01 8.83 -18.98
N MET A 157 16.66 7.95 -18.05
CA MET A 157 17.35 6.65 -17.91
C MET A 157 17.23 5.79 -19.17
N TRP A 158 16.03 5.70 -19.79
CA TRP A 158 15.85 4.99 -21.05
C TRP A 158 16.73 5.54 -22.18
N PHE A 159 16.89 6.87 -22.24
CA PHE A 159 17.78 7.50 -23.24
C PHE A 159 19.25 7.12 -23.03
N TRP A 160 19.69 6.98 -21.78
CA TRP A 160 21.08 6.65 -21.44
C TRP A 160 21.42 5.17 -21.64
N ASP A 161 20.43 4.28 -21.59
CA ASP A 161 20.63 2.84 -21.82
C ASP A 161 20.50 2.44 -23.31
N LEU A 162 19.61 3.10 -24.06
CA LEU A 162 19.39 2.80 -25.48
C LEU A 162 20.51 3.33 -26.40
N LEU A 163 21.08 4.49 -26.08
CA LEU A 163 22.15 5.10 -26.86
C LEU A 163 23.43 4.22 -26.94
N PRO A 164 24.00 3.71 -25.84
CA PRO A 164 25.19 2.85 -25.90
C PRO A 164 24.92 1.49 -26.55
N MET A 165 23.74 0.90 -26.34
CA MET A 165 23.38 -0.36 -26.99
C MET A 165 23.33 -0.23 -28.51
N THR A 166 22.75 0.85 -29.04
CA THR A 166 22.72 1.10 -30.48
C THR A 166 24.12 1.36 -31.07
N CYS A 167 24.98 2.07 -30.35
CA CYS A 167 26.39 2.27 -30.74
C CYS A 167 27.17 0.95 -30.80
N LEU A 168 27.03 0.08 -29.81
CA LEU A 168 27.71 -1.23 -29.79
C LEU A 168 27.24 -2.12 -30.95
N CYS A 169 25.94 -2.16 -31.24
CA CYS A 169 25.41 -2.88 -32.40
C CYS A 169 25.98 -2.33 -33.72
N ALA A 170 26.07 -1.01 -33.88
CA ALA A 170 26.63 -0.42 -35.10
C ALA A 170 28.12 -0.77 -35.29
N VAL A 171 28.93 -0.70 -34.23
CA VAL A 171 30.35 -1.10 -34.28
C VAL A 171 30.49 -2.59 -34.63
N PHE A 172 29.67 -3.45 -34.05
CA PHE A 172 29.65 -4.86 -34.39
C PHE A 172 29.29 -5.11 -35.86
N LEU A 173 28.26 -4.44 -36.38
CA LEU A 173 27.88 -4.57 -37.80
C LEU A 173 28.97 -4.05 -38.75
N LEU A 174 29.61 -2.93 -38.41
CA LEU A 174 30.72 -2.37 -39.19
C LEU A 174 31.94 -3.30 -39.19
N THR A 175 32.29 -3.90 -38.05
CA THR A 175 33.40 -4.87 -37.98
C THR A 175 33.09 -6.14 -38.76
N VAL A 176 31.86 -6.65 -38.70
CA VAL A 176 31.42 -7.79 -39.54
C VAL A 176 31.49 -7.42 -41.02
N PHE A 177 30.99 -6.25 -41.41
CA PHE A 177 31.02 -5.78 -42.79
C PHE A 177 32.47 -5.63 -43.30
N TYR A 178 33.33 -5.02 -42.50
CA TYR A 178 34.76 -4.87 -42.80
C TYR A 178 35.42 -6.24 -43.01
N ARG A 179 35.22 -7.20 -42.09
CA ARG A 179 35.76 -8.57 -42.23
C ARG A 179 35.23 -9.31 -43.45
N VAL A 180 33.95 -9.17 -43.77
CA VAL A 180 33.36 -9.77 -44.98
C VAL A 180 33.93 -9.13 -46.25
N SER A 181 34.16 -7.82 -46.24
CA SER A 181 34.76 -7.10 -47.37
C SER A 181 36.23 -7.47 -47.62
N GLU A 182 37.04 -7.60 -46.56
CA GLU A 182 38.42 -8.11 -46.66
C GLU A 182 38.44 -9.54 -47.21
N PHE A 183 37.58 -10.42 -46.71
CA PHE A 183 37.51 -11.80 -47.17
C PHE A 183 37.11 -11.91 -48.65
N ARG A 184 36.20 -11.05 -49.13
CA ARG A 184 35.85 -10.99 -50.55
C ARG A 184 37.02 -10.46 -51.38
N CYS A 185 37.68 -9.37 -50.97
CA CYS A 185 38.83 -8.82 -51.70
C CYS A 185 40.00 -9.82 -51.76
N GLY A 186 40.28 -10.54 -50.67
CA GLY A 186 41.30 -11.58 -50.64
C GLY A 186 41.01 -12.75 -51.60
N LYS A 187 39.73 -13.12 -51.78
CA LYS A 187 39.33 -14.11 -52.80
C LYS A 187 39.48 -13.61 -54.23
N TYR A 188 39.21 -12.34 -54.51
CA TYR A 188 39.41 -11.76 -55.85
C TYR A 188 40.90 -11.67 -56.21
N ALA A 189 41.76 -11.33 -55.26
CA ALA A 189 43.21 -11.27 -55.48
C ALA A 189 43.85 -12.65 -55.79
N GLN A 190 43.26 -13.76 -55.31
CA GLN A 190 43.74 -15.12 -55.58
C GLN A 190 43.21 -15.73 -56.90
N MET A 191 42.31 -15.06 -57.61
CA MET A 191 41.81 -15.51 -58.93
C MET A 191 42.53 -14.85 -60.11
N GLU A 192 43.43 -13.89 -59.84
CA GLU A 192 44.23 -13.18 -60.85
C GLU A 192 45.69 -13.70 -60.97
N GLU A 193 46.05 -14.76 -60.25
CA GLU A 193 47.28 -15.57 -60.44
C GLU A 193 46.96 -16.91 -61.12
#